data_AF-A0A3D3IXX5-F1
#
_entry.id   AF-A0A3D3IXX5-F1
#
_cell.length_a   1.000
_cell.length_b   1.000
_cell.length_c   1.000
_cell.angle_alpha   90.00
_cell.angle_beta   90.00
_cell.angle_gamma   90.00
#
_symmetry.space_group_name_H-M   'P 1'
#
loop_
_entity.id
_entity.type
_entity.pdbx_description
1 polymer ?
#
loop_
_entity_poly.entity_id
_entity_poly.type
_entity_poly.pdbx_seq_one_letter_code
_entity_poly.pdbx_strand_id
1 'polypeptide(L)'
;FVIATVHGDIHDIGKNIVKLILENYGFDVYDLGKDVPAEGVVETAVREHAPFVGLSALMTTTVPAMEETINLLRKQAPWAKVIVGGAVLTQEYADSIGADYYAKDAMATVRYAIQQQEQAEA
;
A
#
# COMPACT_ATOMS: atom_id res chain seq x y z
N PHE A 1 5.97 -1.91 7.59
CA PHE A 1 4.95 -1.85 6.53
C PHE A 1 4.12 -0.59 6.75
N VAL A 2 4.03 0.33 5.79
CA VAL A 2 3.12 1.51 5.91
C VAL A 2 1.81 1.17 5.21
N ILE A 3 0.66 1.46 5.82
CA ILE A 3 -0.65 1.26 5.19
C ILE A 3 -1.55 2.48 5.35
N ALA A 4 -2.25 2.85 4.27
CA ALA A 4 -3.14 4.01 4.24
C ALA A 4 -4.34 3.79 3.31
N THR A 5 -5.49 4.32 3.70
CA THR A 5 -6.56 4.63 2.75
C THR A 5 -6.24 6.02 2.18
N VAL A 6 -6.15 6.11 0.85
CA VAL A 6 -5.62 7.30 0.14
C VAL A 6 -6.49 8.54 0.33
N HIS A 7 -5.93 9.69 -0.01
CA HIS A 7 -6.61 10.98 0.05
C HIS A 7 -7.97 10.96 -0.66
N GLY A 8 -8.96 11.57 -0.03
CA GLY A 8 -10.34 11.63 -0.50
C GLY A 8 -11.16 10.36 -0.26
N ASP A 9 -10.56 9.29 0.26
CA ASP A 9 -11.26 8.04 0.56
C ASP A 9 -11.32 7.77 2.07
N ILE A 10 -12.51 7.39 2.56
CA ILE A 10 -12.77 7.13 3.98
C ILE A 10 -13.03 5.66 4.31
N HIS A 11 -12.99 4.78 3.30
CA HIS A 11 -13.31 3.38 3.46
C HIS A 11 -12.08 2.61 3.95
N ASP A 12 -12.13 2.13 5.19
CA ASP A 12 -10.99 1.57 5.90
C ASP A 12 -11.19 0.11 6.36
N ILE A 13 -12.37 -0.48 6.16
CA ILE A 13 -12.66 -1.87 6.59
C ILE A 13 -11.69 -2.85 5.94
N GLY A 14 -11.54 -2.80 4.61
CA GLY A 14 -10.61 -3.67 3.88
C GLY A 14 -9.16 -3.49 4.34
N LYS A 15 -8.73 -2.23 4.47
CA LYS A 15 -7.41 -1.86 5.00
C LYS A 15 -7.17 -2.42 6.41
N ASN A 16 -8.16 -2.32 7.30
CA ASN A 16 -8.06 -2.81 8.68
C ASN A 16 -7.97 -4.34 8.75
N ILE A 17 -8.64 -5.05 7.83
CA ILE A 17 -8.47 -6.50 7.69
C ILE A 17 -7.05 -6.84 7.24
N VAL A 18 -6.53 -6.13 6.23
CA VAL A 18 -5.14 -6.32 5.75
C VAL A 18 -4.14 -6.06 6.88
N LYS A 19 -4.30 -4.96 7.63
CA LYS A 19 -3.47 -4.65 8.79
C LYS A 19 -3.46 -5.79 9.80
N LEU A 20 -4.63 -6.24 10.25
CA LEU A 20 -4.75 -7.29 11.26
C LEU A 20 -4.05 -8.58 10.82
N ILE A 21 -4.18 -8.94 9.54
CA ILE A 21 -3.52 -10.13 9.01
C ILE A 21 -2.01 -9.92 8.91
N LEU A 22 -1.53 -8.76 8.42
CA LEU A 22 -0.10 -8.44 8.40
C LEU A 22 0.53 -8.53 9.80
N GLU A 23 -0.11 -7.92 10.80
CA GLU A 23 0.32 -8.00 12.21
C GLU A 23 0.35 -9.46 12.71
N ASN A 24 -0.66 -10.26 12.38
CA ASN A 24 -0.70 -11.68 12.74
C ASN A 24 0.41 -12.51 12.06
N TYR A 25 0.95 -12.07 10.93
CA TYR A 25 2.10 -12.67 10.25
C TYR A 25 3.44 -12.06 10.69
N GLY A 26 3.45 -11.22 11.73
CA GLY A 26 4.66 -10.68 12.34
C GLY A 26 5.23 -9.44 11.65
N PHE A 27 4.46 -8.78 10.78
CA PHE A 27 4.86 -7.48 10.22
C PHE A 27 4.59 -6.35 11.21
N ASP A 28 5.57 -5.45 11.39
CA ASP A 28 5.33 -4.14 12.01
C ASP A 28 4.55 -3.24 11.04
N VAL A 29 3.35 -2.79 11.45
CA VAL A 29 2.44 -2.01 10.60
C VAL A 29 2.25 -0.59 11.12
N TYR A 30 2.67 0.39 10.34
CA TYR A 30 2.38 1.81 10.51
C TYR A 30 1.08 2.13 9.77
N ASP A 31 -0.02 2.11 10.50
CA ASP A 31 -1.35 2.44 9.98
C ASP A 31 -1.62 3.94 10.06
N LEU A 32 -1.68 4.59 8.90
CA LEU A 32 -1.94 6.04 8.79
C LEU A 32 -3.43 6.38 8.78
N GLY A 33 -4.30 5.37 8.80
CA GLY A 33 -5.75 5.56 8.80
C GLY A 33 -6.30 5.81 7.39
N LYS A 34 -7.11 6.85 7.27
CA LYS A 34 -7.90 7.17 6.07
C LYS A 34 -7.86 8.64 5.73
N ASP A 35 -8.22 8.95 4.49
CA ASP A 35 -8.06 10.28 3.90
C ASP A 35 -6.63 10.81 4.07
N VAL A 36 -5.65 9.95 3.78
CA VAL A 36 -4.23 10.25 4.03
C VAL A 36 -3.63 10.93 2.80
N PRO A 37 -3.09 12.16 2.94
CA PRO A 37 -2.38 12.83 1.85
C PRO A 37 -1.13 12.05 1.45
N ALA A 38 -0.75 12.15 0.17
CA ALA A 38 0.37 11.40 -0.39
C ALA A 38 1.69 11.69 0.35
N GLU A 39 1.91 12.94 0.76
CA GLU A 39 3.07 13.37 1.54
C GLU A 39 3.15 12.65 2.88
N GLY A 40 2.03 12.42 3.57
CA GLY A 40 2.01 11.72 4.85
C GLY A 40 2.43 10.26 4.74
N VAL A 41 2.03 9.60 3.63
CA VAL A 41 2.48 8.25 3.31
C VAL A 41 3.99 8.22 3.04
N VAL A 42 4.46 9.14 2.20
CA VAL A 42 5.87 9.20 1.77
C VAL A 42 6.79 9.55 2.93
N GLU A 43 6.44 10.54 3.75
CA GLU A 43 7.21 10.94 4.92
C GLU A 43 7.37 9.76 5.88
N THR A 44 6.28 9.03 6.16
CA THR A 44 6.34 7.85 7.03
C THR A 44 7.19 6.74 6.40
N ALA A 45 7.03 6.48 5.09
CA ALA A 45 7.83 5.46 4.40
C ALA A 45 9.33 5.77 4.45
N VAL A 46 9.72 7.04 4.30
CA VAL A 46 11.11 7.50 4.41
C VAL A 46 11.60 7.40 5.85
N ARG A 47 10.85 7.96 6.80
CA ARG A 47 11.23 8.03 8.22
C ARG A 47 11.45 6.65 8.83
N GLU A 48 10.55 5.71 8.54
CA GLU A 48 10.59 4.36 9.07
C GLU A 48 11.38 3.39 8.15
N HIS A 49 11.94 3.90 7.05
CA HIS A 49 12.60 3.12 6.00
C HIS A 49 11.78 1.87 5.59
N ALA A 50 10.47 2.07 5.43
CA ALA A 50 9.54 0.96 5.25
C ALA A 50 9.77 0.25 3.91
N PRO A 51 9.94 -1.09 3.89
CA PRO A 51 10.15 -1.84 2.64
C PRO A 51 8.87 -2.00 1.81
N PHE A 52 7.70 -1.83 2.44
CA PHE A 52 6.39 -2.00 1.81
C PHE A 52 5.46 -0.84 2.16
N VAL A 53 4.69 -0.40 1.15
CA VAL A 53 3.59 0.56 1.30
C VAL A 53 2.32 -0.05 0.71
N GLY A 54 1.26 -0.13 1.52
CA GLY A 54 -0.07 -0.57 1.12
C GLY A 54 -1.03 0.61 0.93
N LEU A 55 -1.61 0.75 -0.26
CA LEU A 55 -2.59 1.79 -0.56
C LEU A 55 -3.97 1.17 -0.79
N SER A 56 -5.00 1.74 -0.16
CA SER A 56 -6.39 1.29 -0.27
C SER A 56 -7.30 2.40 -0.80
N ALA A 57 -8.23 2.04 -1.70
CA ALA A 57 -9.34 2.88 -2.15
C ALA A 57 -10.59 2.03 -2.42
N LEU A 58 -11.78 2.59 -2.25
CA LEU A 58 -13.07 1.96 -2.60
C LEU A 58 -13.81 2.73 -3.69
N MET A 59 -13.50 4.01 -3.92
CA MET A 59 -14.19 4.82 -4.92
C MET A 59 -13.33 4.99 -6.17
N THR A 60 -13.91 4.88 -7.36
CA THR A 60 -13.18 5.10 -8.63
C THR A 60 -12.59 6.51 -8.71
N THR A 61 -13.21 7.49 -8.06
CA THR A 61 -12.77 8.88 -7.99
C THR A 61 -11.53 9.11 -7.13
N THR A 62 -11.21 8.19 -6.21
CA THR A 62 -10.07 8.32 -5.28
C THR A 62 -8.87 7.50 -5.71
N VAL A 63 -9.04 6.59 -6.66
CA VAL A 63 -7.93 5.78 -7.20
C VAL A 63 -6.78 6.62 -7.77
N PRO A 64 -6.99 7.79 -8.45
CA PRO A 64 -5.88 8.63 -8.89
C PRO A 64 -4.94 9.11 -7.77
N ALA A 65 -5.41 9.21 -6.52
CA ALA A 65 -4.56 9.55 -5.37
C ALA A 65 -3.50 8.46 -5.07
N MET A 66 -3.74 7.21 -5.51
CA MET A 66 -2.73 6.16 -5.46
C MET A 66 -1.56 6.47 -6.40
N GLU A 67 -1.84 6.91 -7.63
CA GLU A 67 -0.82 7.25 -8.62
C GLU A 67 0.05 8.42 -8.14
N GLU A 68 -0.57 9.45 -7.58
CA GLU A 68 0.14 10.56 -6.95
C GLU A 68 1.09 10.08 -5.85
N THR A 69 0.60 9.22 -4.96
CA THR A 69 1.40 8.63 -3.88
C THR A 69 2.55 7.78 -4.42
N ILE A 70 2.29 6.93 -5.42
CA ILE A 70 3.32 6.10 -6.06
C ILE A 70 4.40 6.99 -6.68
N ASN A 71 4.01 8.01 -7.44
CA ASN A 71 4.96 8.93 -8.10
C ASN A 71 5.87 9.64 -7.09
N LEU A 72 5.35 10.01 -5.92
CA LEU A 72 6.16 10.58 -4.85
C LEU A 72 7.07 9.54 -4.18
N LEU A 73 6.56 8.34 -3.92
CA LEU A 73 7.36 7.23 -3.37
C LEU A 73 8.53 6.88 -4.30
N ARG A 74 8.34 6.86 -5.63
CA ARG A 74 9.43 6.64 -6.59
C ARG A 74 10.55 7.68 -6.49
N LYS A 75 10.25 8.91 -6.05
CA LYS A 75 11.25 9.97 -5.90
C LYS A 75 11.97 9.92 -4.56
N GLN A 76 11.27 9.59 -3.48
CA GLN A 76 11.77 9.78 -2.11
C GLN A 76 11.99 8.47 -1.34
N ALA A 77 11.23 7.43 -1.65
CA ALA A 77 11.36 6.09 -1.08
C ALA A 77 11.43 5.02 -2.19
N PRO A 78 12.39 5.11 -3.13
CA PRO A 78 12.44 4.22 -4.30
C PRO A 78 12.65 2.74 -3.96
N TRP A 79 13.09 2.43 -2.74
CA TRP A 79 13.23 1.05 -2.24
C TRP A 79 11.89 0.41 -1.88
N ALA A 80 10.85 1.22 -1.60
CA ALA A 80 9.59 0.72 -1.10
C ALA A 80 8.77 0.05 -2.22
N LYS A 81 8.34 -1.19 -1.97
CA LYS A 81 7.40 -1.92 -2.83
C LYS A 81 5.98 -1.47 -2.53
N VAL A 82 5.27 -1.01 -3.57
CA VAL A 82 3.92 -0.48 -3.45
C VAL A 82 2.89 -1.54 -3.83
N ILE A 83 2.04 -1.87 -2.86
CA ILE A 83 0.95 -2.83 -3.00
C ILE A 83 -0.36 -2.06 -2.99
N VAL A 84 -1.17 -2.20 -4.03
CA VAL A 84 -2.48 -1.52 -4.13
C VAL A 84 -3.61 -2.52 -4.01
N GLY A 85 -4.72 -2.10 -3.41
CA GLY A 85 -5.91 -2.91 -3.27
C GLY A 85 -7.16 -2.06 -3.06
N GLY A 86 -8.33 -2.70 -3.16
CA GLY A 86 -9.60 -2.00 -3.11
C GLY A 86 -10.65 -2.63 -4.02
N ALA A 87 -11.92 -2.49 -3.67
CA ALA A 87 -13.01 -3.18 -4.38
C ALA A 87 -13.15 -2.75 -5.86
N VAL A 88 -12.71 -1.53 -6.18
CA VAL A 88 -12.78 -0.94 -7.53
C VAL A 88 -11.49 -1.09 -8.33
N LEU A 89 -10.44 -1.65 -7.73
CA LEU A 89 -9.15 -1.82 -8.40
C LEU A 89 -9.16 -3.05 -9.32
N THR A 90 -8.37 -2.95 -10.38
CA THR A 90 -8.09 -4.05 -11.31
C THR A 90 -6.58 -4.16 -11.49
N GLN A 91 -6.12 -5.32 -11.98
CA GLN A 91 -4.71 -5.51 -12.32
C GLN A 91 -4.24 -4.48 -13.36
N GLU A 92 -5.02 -4.31 -14.44
CA GLU A 92 -4.71 -3.39 -15.52
C GLU A 92 -4.54 -1.95 -15.03
N TYR A 93 -5.39 -1.51 -14.09
CA TYR A 93 -5.26 -0.17 -13.51
C TYR A 93 -4.05 -0.08 -12.56
N ALA A 94 -3.82 -1.09 -11.72
CA ALA A 94 -2.66 -1.12 -10.83
C ALA A 94 -1.34 -1.03 -11.61
N ASP A 95 -1.25 -1.74 -12.74
CA ASP A 95 -0.10 -1.71 -13.63
C ASP A 95 0.08 -0.32 -14.27
N SER A 96 -1.02 0.33 -14.69
CA SER A 96 -0.97 1.64 -15.34
C SER A 96 -0.50 2.77 -14.43
N ILE A 97 -0.78 2.67 -13.12
CA ILE A 97 -0.30 3.64 -12.11
C ILE A 97 1.07 3.28 -11.51
N GLY A 98 1.71 2.20 -11.99
CA GLY A 98 3.05 1.81 -11.60
C GLY A 98 3.17 1.18 -10.21
N ALA A 99 2.11 0.52 -9.73
CA ALA A 99 2.18 -0.29 -8.52
C ALA A 99 3.11 -1.50 -8.72
N ASP A 100 3.78 -1.97 -7.66
CA ASP A 100 4.60 -3.18 -7.72
C ASP A 100 3.73 -4.45 -7.65
N TYR A 101 2.55 -4.36 -7.01
CA TYR A 101 1.63 -5.49 -6.89
C TYR A 101 0.18 -5.05 -6.70
N TYR A 102 -0.74 -5.76 -7.34
CA TYR A 102 -2.18 -5.67 -7.07
C TYR A 102 -2.63 -6.82 -6.16
N ALA A 103 -3.14 -6.46 -4.97
CA ALA A 103 -3.69 -7.42 -4.02
C ALA A 103 -5.23 -7.49 -4.15
N LYS A 104 -5.71 -8.57 -4.78
CA LYS A 104 -7.15 -8.87 -4.91
C LYS A 104 -7.85 -9.21 -3.58
N ASP A 105 -7.08 -9.65 -2.59
CA ASP A 105 -7.55 -10.06 -1.26
C ASP A 105 -6.45 -9.80 -0.22
N ALA A 106 -6.80 -9.80 1.06
CA ALA A 106 -5.86 -9.44 2.11
C ALA A 106 -4.68 -10.42 2.24
N MET A 107 -4.90 -11.70 1.96
CA MET A 107 -3.84 -12.70 1.99
C MET A 107 -2.86 -12.55 0.82
N ALA A 108 -3.28 -11.98 -0.31
CA ALA A 108 -2.39 -11.68 -1.43
C ALA A 108 -1.30 -10.68 -1.03
N THR A 109 -1.63 -9.66 -0.24
CA THR A 109 -0.67 -8.70 0.31
C THR A 109 0.41 -9.40 1.14
N VAL A 110 0.00 -10.29 2.05
CA VAL A 110 0.91 -11.02 2.94
C VAL A 110 1.84 -11.94 2.15
N ARG A 111 1.27 -12.74 1.22
CA ARG A 111 2.06 -13.66 0.39
C ARG A 111 3.11 -12.92 -0.43
N TYR A 112 2.73 -11.80 -1.04
CA TYR A 112 3.66 -10.97 -1.80
C TYR A 112 4.78 -10.42 -0.91
N ALA A 113 4.44 -9.87 0.27
CA ALA A 113 5.42 -9.33 1.19
C ALA A 113 6.44 -10.37 1.67
N ILE A 114 5.98 -11.57 2.06
CA ILE A 114 6.85 -12.68 2.45
C ILE A 114 7.76 -13.10 1.29
N GLN A 115 7.20 -13.26 0.08
CA GLN A 115 7.97 -13.62 -1.10
C GLN A 115 9.07 -12.58 -1.40
N GLN A 116 8.79 -11.30 -1.24
CA GLN A 116 9.79 -10.24 -1.45
C GLN A 116 10.88 -10.24 -0.36
N GLN A 117 10.54 -10.58 0.90
CA GLN A 117 11.53 -10.73 1.97
C GLN A 117 12.47 -11.90 1.69
N GLU A 118 11.93 -13.07 1.31
CA GLU A 118 12.74 -14.25 0.97
C GLU A 118 13.70 -13.98 -0.20
N GLN A 119 13.25 -13.21 -1.21
CA GLN A 119 14.07 -12.82 -2.35
C GLN A 119 15.18 -11.82 -1.99
N ALA A 120 15.01 -11.02 -0.94
CA ALA A 120 16.03 -10.07 -0.49
C ALA A 120 17.12 -10.73 0.37
N GLU A 121 16.84 -11.90 0.95
CA GLU A 121 17.76 -12.69 1.78
C GLU A 121 18.59 -13.71 0.99
N ALA A 122 18.21 -14.00 -0.25
CA ALA A 122 18.88 -14.92 -1.17
C ALA A 122 19.99 -14.24 -2.00
#